data_AF-A0A0C3A9W3-F1
#
_entry.id   AF-A0A0C3A9W3-F1
#
_cell.length_a   1.000
_cell.length_b   1.000
_cell.length_c   1.000
_cell.angle_alpha   90.00
_cell.angle_beta   90.00
_cell.angle_gamma   90.00
#
_symmetry.space_group_name_H-M   'P 1'
#
loop_
_entity.id
_entity.type
_entity.pdbx_description
1 polymer ?
#
loop_
_entity_poly.entity_id
_entity_poly.type
_entity_poly.pdbx_seq_one_letter_code
_entity_poly.pdbx_strand_id
1 'polypeptide(L)'
;MADVGPTLSGLFGGSYLNAIVYMLEIVQLASYIKHFWKKDRLPIRILVVLCFLIDTLCTIAVCAWIVQSSVIHWGDRAYLAQQYWPSSVYVVCTSAVATLVQSFLIYRYFILSSQRIITLILGIFTLTAFAGGIAVAVILICFATYADRDRLLVTSILWLGSTSIADVLIMVSLVLTLMRTASGTPIRSTKALIRRLILVAIQSGTVTTILALLSLSIFVAKPRTNDSAYFSLSIGRVYTLTMLFNLNLRRDLRNRCYSCRMKTFGGV
;
A
#
# COMPACT_ATOMS: atom_id res chain seq x y z
N MET A 1 -9.21 34.39 -16.59
CA MET A 1 -8.09 33.61 -16.03
C MET A 1 -8.61 32.20 -15.87
N ALA A 2 -7.99 31.19 -16.51
CA ALA A 2 -8.49 29.82 -16.39
C ALA A 2 -8.14 29.29 -14.99
N ASP A 3 -9.14 28.77 -14.28
CA ASP A 3 -8.99 28.27 -12.91
C ASP A 3 -8.01 27.08 -12.88
N VAL A 4 -6.79 27.33 -12.43
CA VAL A 4 -5.77 26.30 -12.10
C VAL A 4 -6.02 25.65 -10.73
N GLY A 5 -7.00 26.16 -9.98
CA GLY A 5 -7.42 25.63 -8.69
C GLY A 5 -7.71 24.11 -8.69
N PRO A 6 -8.46 23.56 -9.65
CA PRO A 6 -8.82 22.14 -9.68
C PRO A 6 -7.66 21.19 -10.01
N THR A 7 -6.62 21.64 -10.72
CA THR A 7 -5.46 20.79 -11.03
C THR A 7 -4.47 20.73 -9.87
N LEU A 8 -4.38 21.79 -9.06
CA LEU A 8 -3.49 21.87 -7.91
C LEU A 8 -4.13 21.33 -6.63
N SER A 9 -5.45 21.49 -6.44
CA SER A 9 -6.16 21.07 -5.23
C SER A 9 -5.97 19.59 -4.89
N GLY A 10 -6.09 18.70 -5.90
CA GLY A 10 -5.89 17.26 -5.72
C GLY A 10 -4.45 16.90 -5.31
N LEU A 11 -3.46 17.57 -5.91
CA LEU A 11 -2.03 17.38 -5.62
C LEU A 11 -1.69 17.84 -4.20
N PHE A 12 -2.12 19.03 -3.80
CA PHE A 12 -1.91 19.53 -2.44
C PHE A 12 -2.59 18.62 -1.42
N GLY A 13 -3.88 18.33 -1.59
CA GLY A 13 -4.62 17.47 -0.68
C GLY A 13 -4.02 16.08 -0.54
N GLY A 14 -3.65 15.45 -1.66
CA GLY A 14 -2.99 14.15 -1.67
C GLY A 14 -1.62 14.15 -1.01
N SER A 15 -0.85 15.23 -1.14
CA SER A 15 0.45 15.33 -0.46
C SER A 15 0.36 15.51 1.04
N TYR A 16 -0.62 16.27 1.54
CA TYR A 16 -0.85 16.38 2.98
C TYR A 16 -1.27 15.03 3.56
N LEU A 17 -2.18 14.33 2.88
CA LEU A 17 -2.59 12.99 3.28
C LEU A 17 -1.39 12.02 3.25
N ASN A 18 -0.58 12.08 2.19
CA ASN A 18 0.64 11.30 2.05
C ASN A 18 1.66 11.58 3.18
N ALA A 19 1.82 12.85 3.58
CA ALA A 19 2.70 13.25 4.67
C ALA A 19 2.19 12.77 6.04
N ILE A 20 0.88 12.84 6.29
CA ILE A 20 0.26 12.31 7.52
C ILE A 20 0.49 10.79 7.61
N VAL A 21 0.23 10.06 6.52
CA VAL A 21 0.46 8.62 6.47
C VAL A 21 1.95 8.29 6.63
N TYR A 22 2.86 9.12 6.10
CA TYR A 22 4.30 8.97 6.33
C TYR A 22 4.67 9.04 7.79
N MET A 23 4.10 10.01 8.51
CA MET A 23 4.40 10.20 9.92
C MET A 23 3.99 8.95 10.71
N LEU A 24 2.81 8.39 10.40
CA LEU A 24 2.36 7.12 10.98
C LEU A 24 3.30 5.97 10.64
N GLU A 25 3.79 5.89 9.41
CA GLU A 25 4.75 4.87 8.96
C GLU A 25 6.06 4.96 9.77
N ILE A 26 6.62 6.16 9.92
CA ILE A 26 7.84 6.40 10.73
C ILE A 26 7.63 5.98 12.18
N VAL A 27 6.48 6.34 12.79
CA VAL A 27 6.16 5.95 14.16
C VAL A 27 6.10 4.43 14.30
N GLN A 28 5.47 3.74 13.34
CA GLN A 28 5.40 2.28 13.36
C GLN A 28 6.76 1.63 13.10
N LEU A 29 7.58 2.20 12.23
CA LEU A 29 8.94 1.75 11.97
C LEU A 29 9.83 1.90 13.22
N ALA A 30 9.76 3.03 13.92
CA ALA A 30 10.48 3.25 15.17
C ALA A 30 10.08 2.22 16.24
N SER A 31 8.78 1.94 16.36
CA SER A 31 8.26 0.89 17.26
C SER A 31 8.78 -0.51 16.87
N TYR A 32 8.85 -0.81 15.57
CA TYR A 32 9.39 -2.07 15.05
C TYR A 32 10.87 -2.23 15.39
N ILE A 33 11.69 -1.21 15.09
CA ILE A 33 13.13 -1.23 15.34
C ILE A 33 13.40 -1.44 16.83
N LYS A 34 12.69 -0.71 17.71
CA LYS A 34 12.87 -0.80 19.16
C LYS A 34 12.61 -2.21 19.72
N HIS A 35 11.64 -2.95 19.19
CA HIS A 35 11.17 -4.20 19.81
C HIS A 35 11.58 -5.48 19.09
N PHE A 36 11.77 -5.43 17.77
CA PHE A 36 11.92 -6.61 16.93
C PHE A 36 13.23 -6.63 16.12
N TRP A 37 13.96 -5.52 16.02
CA TRP A 37 15.17 -5.43 15.20
C TRP A 37 16.17 -6.55 15.50
N LYS A 38 16.43 -6.89 16.77
CA LYS A 38 17.39 -7.95 17.12
C LYS A 38 16.82 -9.37 17.00
N LYS A 39 15.50 -9.53 16.98
CA LYS A 39 14.81 -10.85 17.06
C LYS A 39 14.34 -11.39 15.72
N ASP A 40 13.97 -10.53 14.78
CA ASP A 40 13.45 -10.97 13.48
C ASP A 40 14.57 -11.44 12.54
N ARG A 41 14.25 -12.33 11.61
CA ARG A 41 15.18 -12.86 10.60
C ARG A 41 15.58 -11.76 9.59
N LEU A 42 16.79 -11.88 9.04
CA LEU A 42 17.34 -10.94 8.04
C LEU A 42 16.40 -10.59 6.87
N PRO A 43 15.65 -11.54 6.25
CA PRO A 43 14.79 -11.21 5.11
C PRO A 43 13.69 -10.20 5.44
N ILE A 44 13.13 -10.27 6.66
CA ILE A 44 12.09 -9.35 7.11
C ILE A 44 12.68 -7.96 7.33
N ARG A 45 13.90 -7.88 7.87
CA ARG A 45 14.59 -6.60 8.08
C ARG A 45 14.91 -5.92 6.76
N ILE A 46 15.46 -6.68 5.81
CA ILE A 46 15.77 -6.18 4.47
C ILE A 46 14.50 -5.67 3.80
N LEU A 47 13.41 -6.43 3.86
CA LEU A 47 12.12 -6.05 3.30
C LEU A 47 11.59 -4.74 3.91
N VAL A 48 11.62 -4.60 5.24
CA VAL A 48 11.15 -3.37 5.93
C VAL A 48 11.99 -2.16 5.53
N VAL A 49 13.31 -2.30 5.49
CA VAL A 49 14.21 -1.20 5.07
C VAL A 49 13.98 -0.86 3.61
N LEU A 50 13.82 -1.86 2.74
CA LEU A 50 13.56 -1.66 1.31
C LEU A 50 12.25 -0.92 1.07
N CYS A 51 11.15 -1.33 1.71
CA CYS A 51 9.87 -0.61 1.61
C CYS A 51 10.01 0.85 2.06
N PHE A 52 10.63 1.07 3.23
CA PHE A 52 10.83 2.43 3.76
C PHE A 52 11.68 3.32 2.83
N LEU A 53 12.73 2.78 2.22
CA LEU A 53 13.55 3.52 1.25
C LEU A 53 12.76 3.88 0.00
N ILE A 54 11.95 2.94 -0.53
CA ILE A 54 11.09 3.20 -1.70
C ILE A 54 10.01 4.24 -1.35
N ASP A 55 9.38 4.16 -0.19
CA ASP A 55 8.38 5.13 0.27
C ASP A 55 8.99 6.51 0.50
N THR A 56 10.24 6.58 0.99
CA THR A 56 10.98 7.83 1.12
C THR A 56 11.26 8.45 -0.25
N LEU A 57 11.70 7.64 -1.22
CA LEU A 57 11.96 8.09 -2.60
C LEU A 57 10.66 8.58 -3.28
N CYS A 58 9.55 7.88 -3.03
CA CYS A 58 8.22 8.29 -3.43
C CYS A 58 7.82 9.64 -2.79
N THR A 59 8.14 9.86 -1.49
CA THR A 59 7.92 11.16 -0.81
C THR A 59 8.63 12.28 -1.53
N ILE A 60 9.90 12.08 -1.84
CA ILE A 60 10.75 13.08 -2.50
C ILE A 60 10.17 13.42 -3.87
N ALA A 61 9.73 12.40 -4.63
CA ALA A 61 9.07 12.61 -5.91
C ALA A 61 7.77 13.44 -5.77
N VAL A 62 6.91 13.13 -4.79
CA VAL A 62 5.67 13.89 -4.55
C VAL A 62 5.96 15.34 -4.14
N CYS A 63 6.95 15.56 -3.27
CA CYS A 63 7.38 16.92 -2.90
C CYS A 63 7.92 17.69 -4.11
N ALA A 64 8.76 17.05 -4.94
CA ALA A 64 9.28 17.65 -6.16
C ALA A 64 8.15 18.00 -7.14
N TRP A 65 7.14 17.13 -7.27
CA TRP A 65 5.97 17.37 -8.11
C TRP A 65 5.26 18.66 -7.69
N ILE A 66 5.02 18.85 -6.39
CA ILE A 66 4.34 20.04 -5.88
C ILE A 66 5.16 21.31 -6.10
N VAL A 67 6.47 21.27 -5.80
CA VAL A 67 7.33 22.44 -5.98
C VAL A 67 7.40 22.82 -7.47
N GLN A 68 7.53 21.84 -8.36
CA GLN A 68 7.57 22.08 -9.80
C GLN A 68 6.25 22.65 -10.33
N SER A 69 5.11 22.09 -9.93
CA SER A 69 3.80 22.53 -10.39
C SER A 69 3.28 23.82 -9.73
N SER A 70 3.73 24.13 -8.50
CA SER A 70 3.15 25.22 -7.70
C SER A 70 4.06 26.43 -7.53
N VAL A 71 5.38 26.26 -7.59
CA VAL A 71 6.35 27.34 -7.34
C VAL A 71 7.10 27.69 -8.62
N ILE A 72 7.71 26.69 -9.25
CA ILE A 72 8.64 26.93 -10.37
C ILE A 72 7.89 27.28 -11.66
N HIS A 73 6.86 26.51 -12.02
CA HIS A 73 6.10 26.69 -13.26
C HIS A 73 4.69 27.22 -12.99
N TRP A 74 4.54 28.08 -11.97
CA TRP A 74 3.24 28.66 -11.65
C TRP A 74 2.69 29.49 -12.80
N GLY A 75 1.48 29.16 -13.26
CA GLY A 75 0.82 29.83 -14.38
C GLY A 75 1.28 29.37 -15.78
N ASP A 76 2.30 28.52 -15.88
CA ASP A 76 2.72 27.93 -17.15
C ASP A 76 1.82 26.73 -17.52
N ARG A 77 0.88 26.99 -18.43
CA ARG A 77 -0.10 25.99 -18.87
C ARG A 77 0.50 24.88 -19.72
N ALA A 78 1.61 25.15 -20.42
CA ALA A 78 2.26 24.13 -21.24
C ALA A 78 2.90 23.06 -20.36
N TYR A 79 3.55 23.50 -19.27
CA TYR A 79 4.13 22.62 -18.27
C TYR A 79 3.05 21.84 -17.49
N LEU A 80 1.99 22.52 -17.03
CA LEU A 80 0.90 21.85 -16.30
C LEU A 80 0.06 20.90 -17.16
N ALA A 81 0.13 21.03 -18.49
CA ALA A 81 -0.49 20.12 -19.45
C ALA A 81 0.42 18.95 -19.87
N GLN A 82 1.56 18.77 -19.21
CA GLN A 82 2.47 17.64 -19.40
C GLN A 82 2.77 16.93 -18.09
N GLN A 83 2.93 15.61 -18.19
CA GLN A 83 3.14 14.73 -17.06
C GLN A 83 4.63 14.33 -17.03
N TYR A 84 5.35 14.88 -16.06
CA TYR A 84 6.81 14.72 -15.95
C TYR A 84 7.22 13.56 -15.03
N TRP A 85 8.53 13.38 -14.90
CA TRP A 85 9.20 12.33 -14.13
C TRP A 85 8.63 12.04 -12.72
N PRO A 86 8.13 13.01 -11.91
CA PRO A 86 7.66 12.70 -10.55
C PRO A 86 6.48 11.72 -10.54
N SER A 87 5.64 11.80 -11.57
CA SER A 87 4.46 10.95 -11.70
C SER A 87 4.82 9.50 -12.03
N SER A 88 5.76 9.29 -12.94
CA SER A 88 6.25 7.95 -13.30
C SER A 88 6.98 7.30 -12.12
N VAL A 89 7.82 8.07 -11.40
CA VAL A 89 8.50 7.57 -10.20
C VAL A 89 7.49 7.16 -9.13
N TYR A 90 6.46 7.97 -8.91
CA TYR A 90 5.38 7.67 -7.97
C TYR A 90 4.68 6.33 -8.30
N VAL A 91 4.32 6.09 -9.57
CA VAL A 91 3.68 4.83 -10.01
C VAL A 91 4.61 3.65 -9.76
N VAL A 92 5.87 3.74 -10.18
CA VAL A 92 6.87 2.67 -10.01
C VAL A 92 7.08 2.35 -8.52
N CYS A 93 7.26 3.36 -7.68
CA CYS A 93 7.43 3.17 -6.24
C CYS A 93 6.22 2.49 -5.61
N THR A 94 5.01 2.95 -5.95
CA THR A 94 3.76 2.39 -5.42
C THR A 94 3.58 0.93 -5.82
N SER A 95 3.84 0.59 -7.09
CA SER A 95 3.79 -0.78 -7.58
C SER A 95 4.84 -1.67 -6.91
N ALA A 96 6.08 -1.19 -6.76
CA ALA A 96 7.14 -1.94 -6.11
C ALA A 96 6.81 -2.24 -4.64
N VAL A 97 6.34 -1.24 -3.88
CA VAL A 97 5.93 -1.43 -2.48
C VAL A 97 4.76 -2.40 -2.36
N ALA A 98 3.74 -2.25 -3.21
CA ALA A 98 2.58 -3.15 -3.23
C ALA A 98 3.02 -4.61 -3.44
N THR A 99 3.88 -4.87 -4.43
CA THR A 99 4.38 -6.23 -4.72
C THR A 99 5.22 -6.79 -3.58
N LEU A 100 6.09 -5.98 -2.95
CA LEU A 100 6.89 -6.40 -1.80
C LEU A 100 6.02 -6.80 -0.61
N VAL A 101 5.01 -5.97 -0.29
CA VAL A 101 4.09 -6.20 0.82
C VAL A 101 3.18 -7.40 0.54
N GLN A 102 2.61 -7.49 -0.65
CA GLN A 102 1.76 -8.63 -1.03
C GLN A 102 2.56 -9.94 -1.03
N SER A 103 3.81 -9.94 -1.53
CA SER A 103 4.70 -11.11 -1.47
C SER A 103 4.95 -11.56 -0.02
N PHE A 104 5.11 -10.61 0.90
CA PHE A 104 5.24 -10.91 2.33
C PHE A 104 3.96 -11.52 2.91
N LEU A 105 2.78 -11.01 2.56
CA LEU A 105 1.50 -11.58 2.99
C LEU A 105 1.31 -13.00 2.45
N ILE A 106 1.65 -13.24 1.19
CA ILE A 106 1.62 -14.57 0.55
C ILE A 106 2.60 -15.53 1.22
N TYR A 107 3.81 -15.08 1.57
CA TYR A 107 4.77 -15.91 2.29
C TYR A 107 4.22 -16.33 3.67
N ARG A 108 3.57 -15.41 4.39
CA ARG A 108 2.91 -15.74 5.67
C ARG A 108 1.75 -16.70 5.47
N TYR A 109 0.97 -16.53 4.40
CA TYR A 109 -0.09 -17.45 4.02
C TYR A 109 0.47 -18.86 3.79
N PHE A 110 1.55 -18.98 3.01
CA PHE A 110 2.16 -20.26 2.65
C PHE A 110 2.59 -21.06 3.89
N ILE A 111 3.26 -20.39 4.84
CA ILE A 111 3.70 -21.01 6.09
C ILE A 111 2.52 -21.51 6.92
N LEU A 112 1.39 -20.81 6.90
CA LEU A 112 0.24 -21.13 7.75
C LEU A 112 -0.72 -22.15 7.12
N SER A 113 -0.91 -22.09 5.80
CA SER A 113 -1.86 -22.91 5.05
C SER A 113 -1.23 -24.23 4.58
N SER A 114 0.06 -24.22 4.26
CA SER A 114 0.77 -25.28 3.53
C SER A 114 0.15 -25.65 2.15
N GLN A 115 -0.84 -24.89 1.67
CA GLN A 115 -1.51 -25.10 0.38
C GLN A 115 -0.73 -24.42 -0.75
N ARG A 116 0.02 -25.23 -1.52
CA ARG A 116 0.92 -24.74 -2.58
C ARG A 116 0.17 -24.12 -3.77
N ILE A 117 -0.97 -24.69 -4.16
CA ILE A 117 -1.74 -24.26 -5.34
C ILE A 117 -2.30 -22.84 -5.15
N ILE A 118 -2.96 -22.56 -4.03
CA ILE A 118 -3.52 -21.22 -3.75
C ILE A 118 -2.40 -20.18 -3.65
N THR A 119 -1.28 -20.54 -3.02
CA THR A 119 -0.10 -19.66 -2.95
C THR A 119 0.42 -19.29 -4.34
N LEU A 120 0.47 -20.26 -5.26
CA LEU A 120 0.91 -20.03 -6.64
C LEU A 120 -0.06 -19.11 -7.38
N ILE A 121 -1.38 -19.34 -7.25
CA ILE A 121 -2.41 -18.48 -7.85
C ILE A 121 -2.28 -17.04 -7.33
N LEU A 122 -2.13 -16.85 -6.02
CA LEU A 122 -1.92 -15.52 -5.43
C LEU A 122 -0.64 -14.86 -5.95
N GLY A 123 0.44 -15.63 -6.10
CA GLY A 123 1.69 -15.15 -6.69
C GLY A 123 1.51 -14.65 -8.13
N ILE A 124 0.76 -15.39 -8.96
CA ILE A 124 0.45 -14.97 -10.33
C ILE A 124 -0.31 -13.63 -10.32
N PHE A 125 -1.33 -13.47 -9.46
CA PHE A 125 -2.08 -12.21 -9.33
C PHE A 125 -1.21 -11.03 -8.90
N THR A 126 -0.25 -11.24 -8.00
CA THR A 126 0.68 -10.16 -7.61
C THR A 126 1.63 -9.77 -8.74
N LEU A 127 2.08 -10.73 -9.54
CA LEU A 127 2.96 -10.48 -10.68
C LEU A 127 2.21 -9.77 -11.81
N THR A 128 0.95 -10.12 -12.07
CA THR A 128 0.13 -9.41 -13.07
C THR A 128 -0.17 -7.98 -12.63
N ALA A 129 -0.46 -7.74 -11.35
CA ALA A 129 -0.63 -6.38 -10.82
C ALA A 129 0.66 -5.55 -10.94
N PHE A 130 1.82 -6.14 -10.66
CA PHE A 130 3.12 -5.49 -10.84
C PHE A 130 3.40 -5.12 -12.29
N ALA A 131 3.16 -6.07 -13.21
CA ALA A 131 3.32 -5.85 -14.65
C ALA A 131 2.38 -4.73 -15.16
N GLY A 132 1.14 -4.69 -14.66
CA GLY A 132 0.20 -3.60 -14.95
C GLY A 132 0.71 -2.23 -14.51
N GLY A 133 1.32 -2.16 -13.32
CA GLY A 133 1.91 -0.91 -12.81
C GLY A 133 3.11 -0.43 -13.62
N ILE A 134 4.00 -1.35 -14.02
CA ILE A 134 5.11 -1.02 -14.92
C ILE A 134 4.58 -0.55 -16.29
N ALA A 135 3.57 -1.22 -16.84
CA ALA A 135 2.98 -0.82 -18.11
C ALA A 135 2.43 0.61 -18.05
N VAL A 136 1.77 1.00 -16.95
CA VAL A 136 1.33 2.39 -16.74
C VAL A 136 2.52 3.35 -16.67
N ALA A 137 3.58 3.01 -15.94
CA ALA A 137 4.77 3.85 -15.86
C ALA A 137 5.43 4.08 -17.23
N VAL A 138 5.53 3.03 -18.06
CA VAL A 138 6.06 3.12 -19.42
C VAL A 138 5.18 4.01 -20.30
N ILE A 139 3.85 3.85 -20.23
CA ILE A 139 2.92 4.70 -21.00
C ILE A 139 3.03 6.16 -20.57
N LEU A 140 3.19 6.45 -19.27
CA LEU A 140 3.42 7.81 -18.78
C LEU A 140 4.72 8.43 -19.31
N ILE A 141 5.77 7.63 -19.48
CA ILE A 141 7.05 8.09 -20.03
C ILE A 141 6.96 8.31 -21.55
N CYS A 142 6.30 7.40 -22.27
CA CYS A 142 6.18 7.46 -23.73
C CYS A 142 5.15 8.51 -24.20
N PHE A 143 4.10 8.78 -23.42
CA PHE A 143 3.00 9.67 -23.77
C PHE A 143 2.80 10.72 -22.67
N ALA A 144 3.70 11.72 -22.65
CA ALA A 144 3.73 12.75 -21.61
C ALA A 144 2.64 13.83 -21.73
N THR A 145 1.92 13.91 -22.86
CA THR A 145 0.95 14.98 -23.11
C THR A 145 -0.44 14.60 -22.61
N TYR A 146 -1.11 15.50 -21.87
CA TYR A 146 -2.47 15.29 -21.36
C TYR A 146 -3.54 15.13 -22.46
N ALA A 147 -3.21 15.42 -23.72
CA ALA A 147 -4.09 15.24 -24.88
C ALA A 147 -4.35 13.76 -25.22
N ASP A 148 -3.42 12.84 -24.87
CA ASP A 148 -3.57 11.40 -25.11
C ASP A 148 -4.19 10.64 -23.92
N ARG A 149 -4.89 11.37 -23.03
CA ARG A 149 -5.47 10.85 -21.78
C ARG A 149 -6.51 9.74 -21.98
N ASP A 150 -7.09 9.56 -23.16
CA ASP A 150 -8.00 8.43 -23.43
C ASP A 150 -7.28 7.08 -23.33
N ARG A 151 -6.03 7.01 -23.78
CA ARG A 151 -5.19 5.80 -23.61
C ARG A 151 -4.80 5.61 -22.15
N LEU A 152 -4.46 6.69 -21.44
CA LEU A 152 -4.18 6.65 -20.00
C LEU A 152 -5.41 6.27 -19.17
N LEU A 153 -6.62 6.62 -19.60
CA LEU A 153 -7.88 6.21 -18.96
C LEU A 153 -8.04 4.70 -19.01
N VAL A 154 -7.93 4.11 -20.19
CA VAL A 154 -8.04 2.65 -20.35
C VAL A 154 -6.96 1.94 -19.56
N THR A 155 -5.70 2.38 -19.64
CA THR A 155 -4.61 1.74 -18.89
C THR A 155 -4.75 1.93 -17.38
N SER A 156 -5.17 3.10 -16.90
CA SER A 156 -5.35 3.34 -15.46
C SER A 156 -6.53 2.55 -14.89
N ILE A 157 -7.63 2.41 -15.65
CA ILE A 157 -8.76 1.55 -15.27
C ILE A 157 -8.30 0.09 -15.20
N LEU A 158 -7.56 -0.38 -16.20
CA LEU A 158 -7.01 -1.74 -16.20
C LEU A 158 -6.04 -1.95 -15.03
N TRP A 159 -5.17 -0.99 -14.73
CA TRP A 159 -4.20 -1.10 -13.64
C TRP A 159 -4.85 -1.02 -12.26
N LEU A 160 -5.59 0.05 -11.96
CA LEU A 160 -6.28 0.21 -10.68
C LEU A 160 -7.34 -0.87 -10.48
N GLY A 161 -8.05 -1.25 -11.54
CA GLY A 161 -9.03 -2.34 -11.53
C GLY A 161 -8.39 -3.70 -11.24
N SER A 162 -7.35 -4.08 -11.99
CA SER A 162 -6.64 -5.34 -11.75
C SER A 162 -5.98 -5.38 -10.37
N THR A 163 -5.40 -4.27 -9.91
CA THR A 163 -4.81 -4.16 -8.57
C THR A 163 -5.87 -4.30 -7.48
N SER A 164 -7.04 -3.66 -7.64
CA SER A 164 -8.15 -3.77 -6.68
C SER A 164 -8.70 -5.19 -6.61
N ILE A 165 -8.88 -5.84 -7.77
CA ILE A 165 -9.33 -7.24 -7.83
C ILE A 165 -8.30 -8.15 -7.17
N ALA A 166 -7.00 -7.96 -7.46
CA ALA A 166 -5.93 -8.71 -6.85
C ALA A 166 -5.91 -8.54 -5.32
N ASP A 167 -6.04 -7.31 -4.82
CA ASP A 167 -6.10 -7.01 -3.39
C ASP A 167 -7.28 -7.70 -2.70
N VAL A 168 -8.48 -7.64 -3.29
CA VAL A 168 -9.67 -8.31 -2.75
C VAL A 168 -9.47 -9.83 -2.73
N LEU A 169 -8.95 -10.41 -3.82
CA LEU A 169 -8.69 -11.85 -3.88
C LEU A 169 -7.65 -12.30 -2.87
N ILE A 170 -6.56 -11.55 -2.72
CA ILE A 170 -5.52 -11.82 -1.71
C ILE A 170 -6.11 -11.69 -0.31
N MET A 171 -6.86 -10.63 -0.03
CA MET A 171 -7.52 -10.41 1.25
C MET A 171 -8.47 -11.56 1.58
N VAL A 172 -9.40 -11.91 0.68
CA VAL A 172 -10.38 -12.98 0.90
C VAL A 172 -9.69 -14.33 1.11
N SER A 173 -8.69 -14.65 0.28
CA SER A 173 -7.95 -15.91 0.40
C SER A 173 -7.21 -16.01 1.73
N LEU A 174 -6.54 -14.93 2.14
CA LEU A 174 -5.84 -14.83 3.41
C LEU A 174 -6.81 -14.99 4.59
N VAL A 175 -7.95 -14.31 4.55
CA VAL A 175 -8.99 -14.35 5.59
C VAL A 175 -9.60 -15.74 5.74
N LEU A 176 -10.04 -16.36 4.64
CA LEU A 176 -10.66 -17.69 4.66
C LEU A 176 -9.72 -18.75 5.23
N THR A 177 -8.45 -18.71 4.83
CA THR A 177 -7.45 -19.65 5.36
C THR A 177 -7.14 -19.37 6.83
N LEU A 178 -6.93 -18.13 7.23
CA LEU A 178 -6.73 -17.79 8.64
C LEU A 178 -7.93 -18.24 9.49
N MET A 179 -9.16 -18.10 9.00
CA MET A 179 -10.37 -18.58 9.69
C MET A 179 -10.35 -20.11 9.86
N ARG A 180 -9.98 -20.86 8.82
CA ARG A 180 -9.83 -22.32 8.90
C ARG A 180 -8.75 -22.72 9.92
N THR A 181 -7.59 -22.05 9.90
CA THR A 181 -6.52 -22.32 10.87
C THR A 181 -6.92 -21.97 12.30
N ALA A 182 -7.70 -20.91 12.51
CA ALA A 182 -8.24 -20.55 13.82
C ALA A 182 -9.19 -21.63 14.37
N SER A 183 -10.00 -22.24 13.51
CA SER A 183 -10.92 -23.31 13.92
C SER A 183 -10.19 -24.58 14.35
N GLY A 184 -9.10 -24.95 13.66
CA GLY A 184 -8.32 -26.16 13.95
C GLY A 184 -7.29 -26.06 15.09
N THR A 185 -6.95 -24.86 15.57
CA THR A 185 -5.90 -24.68 16.58
C THR A 185 -6.47 -24.76 18.01
N PRO A 186 -6.08 -25.68 18.91
CA PRO A 186 -6.66 -25.75 20.26
C PRO A 186 -6.21 -24.61 21.20
N ILE A 187 -5.13 -23.90 20.87
CA ILE A 187 -4.51 -22.88 21.72
C ILE A 187 -5.23 -21.53 21.62
N ARG A 188 -5.85 -21.08 22.72
CA ARG A 188 -6.65 -19.84 22.80
C ARG A 188 -5.87 -18.56 22.46
N SER A 189 -4.60 -18.47 22.85
CA SER A 189 -3.74 -17.33 22.53
C SER A 189 -3.43 -17.23 21.03
N THR A 190 -3.24 -18.37 20.37
CA THR A 190 -3.03 -18.46 18.92
C THR A 190 -4.30 -18.12 18.15
N LYS A 191 -5.48 -18.57 18.59
CA LYS A 191 -6.77 -18.15 18.00
C LYS A 191 -6.97 -16.63 18.05
N ALA A 192 -6.67 -16.01 19.20
CA ALA A 192 -6.80 -14.56 19.35
C ALA A 192 -5.82 -13.78 18.44
N LEU A 193 -4.61 -14.30 18.24
CA LEU A 193 -3.63 -13.76 17.30
C LEU A 193 -4.15 -13.82 15.87
N ILE A 194 -4.60 -14.99 15.44
CA ILE A 194 -5.11 -15.23 14.10
C ILE A 194 -6.31 -14.32 13.81
N ARG A 195 -7.25 -14.19 14.77
CA ARG A 195 -8.41 -13.29 14.63
C ARG A 195 -8.00 -11.83 14.47
N ARG A 196 -6.97 -11.36 15.18
CA ARG A 196 -6.47 -9.99 14.99
C ARG A 196 -5.76 -9.82 13.64
N LEU A 197 -5.00 -10.81 13.18
CA LEU A 197 -4.40 -10.77 11.84
C LEU A 197 -5.47 -10.72 10.75
N ILE A 198 -6.56 -11.48 10.91
CA ILE A 198 -7.73 -11.40 10.02
C ILE A 198 -8.29 -9.98 10.01
N LEU A 199 -8.54 -9.39 11.18
CA LEU A 199 -9.09 -8.03 11.27
C LEU A 199 -8.18 -6.99 10.63
N VAL A 200 -6.87 -7.07 10.86
CA VAL A 200 -5.90 -6.16 10.24
C VAL A 200 -5.87 -6.35 8.73
N ALA A 201 -5.88 -7.59 8.24
CA ALA A 201 -5.89 -7.89 6.80
C ALA A 201 -7.16 -7.39 6.12
N ILE A 202 -8.33 -7.57 6.76
CA ILE A 202 -9.60 -7.02 6.27
C ILE A 202 -9.53 -5.50 6.26
N GLN A 203 -9.17 -4.88 7.38
CA GLN A 203 -9.11 -3.42 7.50
C GLN A 203 -8.15 -2.81 6.47
N SER A 204 -6.98 -3.42 6.25
CA SER A 204 -6.05 -2.93 5.26
C SER A 204 -6.53 -3.14 3.83
N GLY A 205 -7.05 -4.33 3.52
CA GLY A 205 -7.52 -4.66 2.16
C GLY A 205 -8.74 -3.83 1.77
N THR A 206 -9.65 -3.56 2.71
CA THR A 206 -10.80 -2.67 2.46
C THR A 206 -10.35 -1.23 2.28
N VAL A 207 -9.40 -0.73 3.09
CA VAL A 207 -8.89 0.64 2.93
C VAL A 207 -8.19 0.81 1.58
N THR A 208 -7.31 -0.10 1.16
CA THR A 208 -6.65 0.01 -0.15
C THR A 208 -7.64 -0.09 -1.31
N THR A 209 -8.61 -1.00 -1.22
CA THR A 209 -9.66 -1.15 -2.25
C THR A 209 -10.55 0.09 -2.35
N ILE A 210 -10.97 0.66 -1.21
CA ILE A 210 -11.78 1.90 -1.18
C ILE A 210 -10.99 3.06 -1.78
N LEU A 211 -9.72 3.23 -1.40
CA LEU A 211 -8.87 4.30 -1.94
C LEU A 211 -8.66 4.14 -3.45
N ALA A 212 -8.44 2.91 -3.93
CA ALA A 212 -8.28 2.61 -5.35
C ALA A 212 -9.58 2.89 -6.13
N LEU A 213 -10.73 2.47 -5.62
CA LEU A 213 -12.04 2.74 -6.23
C LEU A 213 -12.36 4.24 -6.26
N LEU A 214 -12.15 4.96 -5.15
CA LEU A 214 -12.34 6.42 -5.11
C LEU A 214 -11.44 7.13 -6.11
N SER A 215 -10.16 6.74 -6.16
CA SER A 215 -9.21 7.27 -7.14
C SER A 215 -9.67 7.02 -8.57
N LEU A 216 -10.14 5.81 -8.88
CA LEU A 216 -10.64 5.44 -10.21
C LEU A 216 -11.92 6.21 -10.56
N SER A 217 -12.88 6.29 -9.64
CA SER A 217 -14.13 7.03 -9.84
C SER A 217 -13.88 8.51 -10.13
N ILE A 218 -12.97 9.15 -9.38
CA ILE A 218 -12.60 10.55 -9.62
C ILE A 218 -11.85 10.70 -10.95
N PHE A 219 -10.98 9.75 -11.29
CA PHE A 219 -10.25 9.78 -12.55
C PHE A 219 -11.17 9.66 -13.77
N VAL A 220 -12.22 8.83 -13.68
CA VAL A 220 -13.25 8.69 -14.73
C VAL A 220 -14.16 9.92 -14.77
N ALA A 221 -14.56 10.46 -13.62
CA ALA A 221 -15.46 11.62 -13.56
C ALA A 221 -14.78 12.92 -14.03
N LYS A 222 -13.48 13.10 -13.77
CA LYS A 222 -12.72 14.31 -14.10
C LYS A 222 -11.34 14.00 -14.70
N PRO A 223 -11.28 13.44 -15.92
CA PRO A 223 -10.04 12.95 -16.52
C PRO A 223 -9.02 14.04 -16.85
N ARG A 224 -9.46 15.30 -16.97
CA ARG A 224 -8.61 16.48 -17.26
C ARG A 224 -8.02 17.14 -16.00
N THR A 225 -8.36 16.65 -14.82
CA THR A 225 -7.85 17.17 -13.54
C THR A 225 -6.96 16.14 -12.85
N ASN A 226 -6.11 16.60 -11.92
CA ASN A 226 -5.33 15.72 -11.06
C ASN A 226 -6.05 15.44 -9.72
N ASP A 227 -7.38 15.60 -9.66
CA ASP A 227 -8.17 15.37 -8.44
C ASP A 227 -8.04 13.92 -7.92
N SER A 228 -7.79 12.95 -8.81
CA SER A 228 -7.56 11.55 -8.43
C SER A 228 -6.29 11.36 -7.59
N ALA A 229 -5.32 12.28 -7.68
CA ALA A 229 -4.09 12.27 -6.90
C ALA A 229 -4.36 12.36 -5.39
N TYR A 230 -5.52 12.91 -4.98
CA TYR A 230 -5.88 13.07 -3.58
C TYR A 230 -5.84 11.75 -2.80
N PHE A 231 -6.43 10.69 -3.37
CA PHE A 231 -6.48 9.38 -2.72
C PHE A 231 -5.39 8.44 -3.21
N SER A 232 -5.02 8.53 -4.49
CA SER A 232 -4.03 7.61 -5.05
C SER A 232 -2.68 7.75 -4.36
N LEU A 233 -2.18 8.98 -4.14
CA LEU A 233 -0.82 9.23 -3.62
C LEU A 233 -0.50 8.52 -2.30
N SER A 234 -1.50 8.16 -1.52
CA SER A 234 -1.32 7.52 -0.22
C SER A 234 -1.44 5.99 -0.24
N ILE A 235 -1.89 5.39 -1.35
CA ILE A 235 -2.13 3.94 -1.48
C ILE A 235 -0.85 3.14 -1.20
N GLY A 236 0.27 3.54 -1.81
CA GLY A 236 1.57 2.87 -1.61
C GLY A 236 1.94 2.74 -0.14
N ARG A 237 1.74 3.81 0.63
CA ARG A 237 2.10 3.86 2.06
C ARG A 237 1.17 3.05 2.93
N VAL A 238 -0.09 2.94 2.56
CA VAL A 238 -1.05 2.10 3.28
C VAL A 238 -0.58 0.65 3.27
N TYR A 239 0.07 0.17 2.19
CA TYR A 239 0.67 -1.17 2.17
C TYR A 239 1.80 -1.31 3.19
N THR A 240 2.79 -0.42 3.19
CA THR A 240 3.92 -0.50 4.14
C THR A 240 3.44 -0.32 5.59
N LEU A 241 2.54 0.62 5.84
CA LEU A 241 1.94 0.85 7.15
C LEU A 241 1.21 -0.40 7.66
N THR A 242 0.43 -1.06 6.78
CA THR A 242 -0.25 -2.32 7.08
C THR A 242 0.75 -3.41 7.44
N MET A 243 1.83 -3.54 6.68
CA MET A 243 2.89 -4.51 6.94
C MET A 243 3.53 -4.26 8.31
N LEU A 244 3.90 -3.02 8.61
CA LEU A 244 4.48 -2.64 9.92
C LEU A 244 3.51 -2.89 11.07
N PHE A 245 2.22 -2.60 10.90
CA PHE A 245 1.20 -2.90 11.89
C PHE A 245 1.09 -4.40 12.16
N ASN A 246 1.09 -5.22 11.10
CA ASN A 246 1.11 -6.68 11.20
C ASN A 246 2.34 -7.22 11.94
N LEU A 247 3.51 -6.60 11.74
CA LEU A 247 4.74 -6.97 12.43
C LEU A 247 4.67 -6.57 13.91
N ASN A 248 4.22 -5.35 14.21
CA ASN A 248 4.15 -4.78 15.55
C ASN A 248 3.09 -5.43 16.43
N LEU A 249 2.00 -5.94 15.84
CA LEU A 249 0.94 -6.65 16.55
C LEU A 249 1.46 -7.85 17.38
N ARG A 250 2.56 -8.47 16.94
CA ARG A 250 3.24 -9.57 17.67
C ARG A 250 3.66 -9.16 19.09
N ARG A 251 3.87 -7.86 19.35
CA ARG A 251 4.27 -7.34 20.68
C ARG A 251 3.13 -7.45 21.67
N ASP A 252 1.94 -7.00 21.29
CA ASP A 252 0.75 -7.03 22.15
C ASP A 252 0.43 -8.46 22.62
N LEU A 253 0.70 -9.42 21.74
CA LEU A 253 0.47 -10.84 21.99
C LEU A 253 1.48 -11.40 22.97
N ARG A 254 2.76 -11.03 22.82
CA ARG A 254 3.80 -11.38 23.79
C ARG A 254 3.45 -10.83 25.18
N ASN A 255 3.06 -9.57 25.27
CA ASN A 255 2.71 -8.93 26.55
C ASN A 255 1.48 -9.57 27.20
N ARG A 256 0.44 -9.92 26.43
CA ARG A 256 -0.73 -10.65 26.97
C ARG A 256 -0.41 -12.07 27.42
N CYS A 257 0.48 -12.77 26.72
CA CYS A 257 0.92 -14.11 27.12
C CYS A 257 1.66 -14.07 28.46
N TYR A 258 2.53 -13.07 28.68
CA TYR A 258 3.19 -12.85 29.97
C TYR A 258 2.18 -12.52 31.09
N SER A 259 1.21 -11.64 30.83
CA SER A 259 0.18 -11.29 31.83
C SER A 259 -0.73 -12.48 32.18
N CYS A 260 -1.10 -13.31 31.20
CA CYS A 260 -1.88 -14.53 31.43
C CYS A 260 -1.08 -15.55 32.25
N ARG A 261 0.21 -15.73 31.95
CA ARG A 261 1.12 -16.58 32.74
C ARG A 261 1.28 -16.08 34.18
N MET A 262 1.35 -14.76 34.42
CA MET A 262 1.40 -14.23 35.79
C MET A 262 0.11 -14.49 36.57
N LYS A 263 -1.06 -14.38 35.93
CA LYS A 263 -2.35 -14.68 36.60
C LYS A 263 -2.52 -16.16 36.97
N THR A 264 -1.88 -17.09 36.24
CA THR A 264 -1.89 -18.52 36.60
C THR A 264 -0.93 -18.88 37.73
N PHE A 265 0.07 -18.04 38.04
CA PHE A 265 1.04 -18.29 39.11
C PHE A 265 0.78 -17.45 40.38
N GLY A 266 -0.06 -16.41 40.31
CA GLY A 266 -0.45 -15.58 41.45
C GLY A 266 -1.80 -15.95 42.08
N GLY A 267 -2.31 -17.15 41.81
CA GLY A 267 -3.55 -17.69 42.37
C GLY A 267 -3.26 -18.99 43.13
N VAL A 268 -2.53 -18.88 44.24
CA VAL A 268 -2.51 -19.85 45.34
C VAL A 268 -2.63 -19.04 46.62
#